data_AF-A0A6V8CS84-F1
#
_entry.id   AF-A0A6V8CS84-F1
#
_cell.length_a   1.000
_cell.length_b   1.000
_cell.length_c   1.000
_cell.angle_alpha   90.00
_cell.angle_beta   90.00
_cell.angle_gamma   90.00
#
_symmetry.space_group_name_H-M   'P 1'
#
loop_
_entity.id
_entity.type
_entity.pdbx_description
1 polymer ?
#
loop_
_entity_poly.entity_id
_entity_poly.type
_entity_poly.pdbx_seq_one_letter_code
_entity_poly.pdbx_strand_id
1 'polypeptide(L)'
;MSDASPSYESFESCPDCGALSRIGTVRCPECGRFHANIHIRQEATVEDARREARTRSSTEVDPSLYSLDPSAAIDIDGDEDIEDVSRPWDGGSTDFRFEEE
;
A
#
# COMPACT_ATOMS: atom_id res chain seq x y z
N MET A 1 -26.02 -38.25 8.02
CA MET A 1 -24.61 -37.86 7.98
C MET A 1 -24.60 -36.45 7.40
N SER A 2 -24.40 -35.45 8.24
CA SER A 2 -24.48 -34.05 7.85
C SER A 2 -23.24 -33.70 7.02
N ASP A 3 -23.43 -33.52 5.72
CA ASP A 3 -22.41 -33.06 4.80
C ASP A 3 -22.12 -31.59 5.14
N ALA A 4 -20.98 -31.36 5.80
CA ALA A 4 -20.53 -30.02 6.14
C ALA A 4 -20.02 -29.36 4.85
N SER A 5 -20.87 -28.59 4.18
CA SER A 5 -20.45 -27.78 3.04
C SER A 5 -19.28 -26.89 3.47
N PRO A 6 -18.14 -26.88 2.77
CA PRO A 6 -17.03 -26.01 3.12
C PRO A 6 -17.52 -24.56 3.11
N SER A 7 -17.20 -23.79 4.15
CA SER A 7 -17.62 -22.40 4.27
C SER A 7 -16.85 -21.53 3.27
N TYR A 8 -17.53 -21.08 2.22
CA TYR A 8 -16.96 -20.21 1.19
C TYR A 8 -16.92 -18.72 1.59
N GLU A 9 -17.18 -18.39 2.87
CA GLU A 9 -17.24 -17.01 3.38
C GLU A 9 -15.94 -16.21 3.21
N SER A 10 -14.81 -16.89 2.95
CA SER A 10 -13.49 -16.27 2.82
C SER A 10 -12.95 -16.21 1.39
N PHE A 11 -13.79 -16.47 0.39
CA PHE A 11 -13.44 -16.43 -1.03
C PHE A 11 -14.25 -15.40 -1.83
N GLU A 12 -13.59 -14.76 -2.79
CA GLU A 12 -14.17 -13.82 -3.76
C GLU A 12 -13.99 -14.36 -5.19
N SER A 13 -14.98 -14.15 -6.06
CA SER A 13 -14.93 -14.57 -7.46
C SER A 13 -14.42 -13.44 -8.34
N CYS A 14 -13.46 -13.75 -9.21
CA CYS A 14 -12.99 -12.80 -10.22
C CYS A 14 -14.11 -12.52 -11.24
N PRO A 15 -14.45 -11.24 -11.51
CA PRO A 15 -15.49 -10.90 -12.49
C PRO A 15 -15.12 -11.24 -13.94
N ASP A 16 -13.83 -11.33 -14.26
CA ASP A 16 -13.36 -11.59 -15.63
C ASP A 16 -13.23 -13.08 -15.95
N CYS A 17 -12.75 -13.90 -14.99
CA CYS A 17 -12.48 -15.32 -15.24
C CYS A 17 -13.23 -16.28 -14.31
N GLY A 18 -13.98 -15.79 -13.32
CA GLY A 18 -14.74 -16.60 -12.37
C GLY A 18 -13.89 -17.38 -11.37
N ALA A 19 -12.58 -17.21 -11.35
CA ALA A 19 -11.69 -17.88 -10.40
C ALA A 19 -11.95 -17.43 -8.96
N LEU A 20 -12.06 -18.39 -8.05
CA LEU A 20 -12.19 -18.14 -6.61
C LEU A 20 -10.82 -17.85 -6.00
N SER A 21 -10.67 -16.67 -5.44
CA SER A 21 -9.47 -16.21 -4.73
C SER A 21 -9.82 -15.90 -3.28
N ARG A 22 -8.83 -15.85 -2.38
CA ARG A 22 -9.11 -15.43 -1.00
C ARG A 22 -9.52 -13.96 -0.97
N ILE A 23 -10.42 -13.58 -0.05
CA ILE A 23 -10.78 -12.18 0.13
C ILE A 23 -9.52 -11.36 0.46
N GLY A 24 -9.26 -10.30 -0.31
CA GLY A 24 -8.05 -9.48 -0.16
C GLY A 24 -6.96 -9.75 -1.19
N THR A 25 -7.21 -10.57 -2.22
CA THR A 25 -6.20 -10.86 -3.24
C THR A 25 -6.19 -9.79 -4.33
N VAL A 26 -5.15 -8.97 -4.31
CA VAL A 26 -4.99 -7.79 -5.19
C VAL A 26 -4.99 -8.11 -6.68
N ARG A 27 -4.53 -9.30 -7.03
CA ARG A 27 -4.53 -9.82 -8.39
C ARG A 27 -5.12 -11.21 -8.40
N CYS A 28 -5.95 -11.49 -9.40
CA CYS A 28 -6.40 -12.85 -9.64
C CYS A 28 -5.19 -13.74 -9.96
N PRO A 29 -5.02 -14.91 -9.30
CA PRO A 29 -3.91 -15.82 -9.55
C PRO A 29 -3.97 -16.49 -10.93
N GLU A 30 -5.15 -16.53 -11.54
CA GLU A 30 -5.36 -17.14 -12.86
C GLU A 30 -5.20 -16.11 -13.99
N CYS A 31 -6.03 -15.05 -14.00
CA CYS A 31 -6.03 -14.08 -15.11
C CYS A 31 -5.08 -12.90 -14.91
N GLY A 32 -4.47 -12.75 -13.73
CA GLY A 32 -3.50 -11.68 -13.42
C GLY A 32 -4.10 -10.27 -13.35
N ARG A 33 -5.42 -10.11 -13.54
CA ARG A 33 -6.09 -8.82 -13.52
C ARG A 33 -6.09 -8.24 -12.11
N PHE A 34 -5.83 -6.94 -12.02
CA PHE A 34 -5.85 -6.19 -10.77
C PHE A 34 -7.27 -5.71 -10.48
N HIS A 35 -7.79 -6.02 -9.30
CA HIS A 35 -9.13 -5.62 -8.89
C HIS A 35 -9.08 -4.76 -7.64
N ALA A 36 -8.83 -3.46 -7.82
CA ALA A 36 -8.76 -2.48 -6.71
C ALA A 36 -10.03 -2.46 -5.84
N ASN A 37 -11.17 -2.81 -6.44
CA ASN A 37 -12.50 -2.57 -5.89
C ASN A 37 -13.00 -3.72 -5.00
N ILE A 38 -12.37 -4.89 -5.04
CA ILE A 38 -12.81 -6.06 -4.25
C ILE A 38 -12.29 -5.96 -2.80
N HIS A 39 -11.34 -5.07 -2.55
CA HIS A 39 -10.76 -4.85 -1.21
C HIS A 39 -11.50 -3.82 -0.36
N ILE A 40 -12.71 -3.42 -0.75
CA ILE A 40 -13.59 -2.66 0.15
C ILE A 40 -14.04 -3.64 1.23
N ARG A 41 -13.18 -3.81 2.23
CA ARG A 41 -13.56 -4.42 3.51
C ARG A 41 -14.72 -3.61 4.04
N GLN A 42 -15.68 -4.27 4.67
CA GLN A 42 -16.63 -3.57 5.53
C GLN A 42 -15.81 -2.68 6.48
N GLU A 43 -16.25 -1.43 6.65
CA GLU A 43 -15.60 -0.47 7.54
C GLU A 43 -15.33 -1.17 8.87
N ALA A 44 -14.06 -1.21 9.28
CA ALA A 44 -13.68 -1.86 10.52
C ALA A 44 -14.51 -1.27 11.66
N THR A 45 -15.12 -2.13 12.48
CA THR A 45 -15.90 -1.62 13.61
C THR A 45 -14.98 -0.91 14.59
N VAL A 46 -15.54 -0.01 15.42
CA VAL A 46 -14.78 0.64 16.49
C VAL A 46 -14.10 -0.39 17.41
N GLU A 47 -14.72 -1.57 17.57
CA GLU A 47 -14.17 -2.64 18.39
C GLU A 47 -13.00 -3.36 17.72
N ASP A 48 -13.04 -3.57 16.40
CA ASP A 48 -11.91 -4.11 15.64
C ASP A 48 -10.72 -3.16 15.65
N ALA A 49 -10.98 -1.86 15.46
CA ALA A 49 -9.94 -0.83 15.56
C ALA A 49 -9.32 -0.77 16.96
N ARG A 50 -10.12 -0.92 18.03
CA ARG A 50 -9.62 -1.02 19.42
C ARG A 50 -8.78 -2.27 19.65
N ARG A 51 -9.17 -3.41 19.08
CA ARG A 51 -8.42 -4.66 19.18
C ARG A 51 -7.05 -4.53 18.50
N GLU A 52 -7.01 -3.97 17.29
CA GLU A 52 -5.76 -3.70 16.57
C GLU A 52 -4.87 -2.69 17.29
N ALA A 53 -5.45 -1.65 17.88
CA ALA A 53 -4.71 -0.67 18.68
C ALA A 53 -4.09 -1.30 19.94
N ARG A 54 -4.75 -2.28 20.55
CA ARG A 54 -4.22 -3.02 21.71
C ARG A 54 -3.11 -4.00 21.34
N THR A 55 -3.12 -4.55 20.14
CA THR A 55 -2.07 -5.48 19.67
C THR A 55 -0.85 -4.76 19.10
N ARG A 56 -1.00 -3.52 18.63
CA ARG A 56 0.13 -2.62 18.38
C ARG A 56 0.73 -2.21 19.72
N SER A 57 1.82 -2.86 20.12
CA SER A 57 2.66 -2.32 21.18
C SER A 57 3.15 -0.94 20.73
N SER A 58 2.71 0.12 21.42
CA SER A 58 3.42 1.38 21.35
C SER A 58 4.79 1.11 21.95
N THR A 59 5.81 0.88 21.11
CA THR A 59 7.18 0.96 21.59
C THR A 59 7.31 2.33 22.22
N GLU A 60 7.68 2.37 23.50
CA GLU A 60 7.95 3.62 24.19
C GLU A 60 9.12 4.26 23.46
N VAL A 61 8.80 5.26 22.63
CA VAL A 61 9.79 5.94 21.83
C VAL A 61 10.48 6.94 22.75
N ASP A 62 11.75 6.72 23.02
CA ASP A 62 12.56 7.67 23.79
C ASP A 62 12.60 9.01 23.05
N PRO A 63 12.02 10.09 23.61
CA PRO A 63 12.00 11.40 22.97
C PRO A 63 13.40 11.97 22.71
N SER A 64 14.41 11.51 23.45
CA SER A 64 15.80 11.94 23.27
C SER A 64 16.40 11.48 21.94
N LEU A 65 15.88 10.40 21.35
CA LEU A 65 16.27 9.94 20.00
C LEU A 65 15.84 10.90 18.88
N TYR A 66 14.92 11.80 19.18
CA TYR A 66 14.42 12.83 18.26
C TYR A 66 14.85 14.24 18.68
N SER A 67 15.60 14.35 19.78
CA SER A 67 16.23 15.59 20.20
C SER A 67 17.53 15.74 19.41
N LEU A 68 17.47 16.48 18.30
CA LEU A 68 18.67 16.98 17.65
C LEU A 68 19.39 17.90 18.64
N ASP A 69 20.45 17.39 19.28
CA ASP A 69 21.33 18.23 20.08
C ASP A 69 21.93 19.29 19.13
N PRO A 70 21.67 20.59 19.36
CA PRO A 70 22.19 21.66 18.52
C PRO A 70 23.73 21.76 18.54
N SER A 71 24.38 21.03 19.45
CA SER A 71 25.83 20.92 19.61
C SER A 71 26.39 19.63 19.03
N ALA A 72 25.54 18.69 18.58
CA ALA A 72 26.02 17.47 17.93
C ALA A 72 26.72 17.84 16.63
N ALA A 73 27.93 17.34 16.45
CA ALA A 73 28.65 17.46 15.19
C ALA A 73 27.84 16.70 14.12
N ILE A 74 27.39 17.43 13.11
CA ILE A 74 26.83 16.83 11.91
C ILE A 74 28.03 16.34 11.11
N ASP A 75 28.19 15.02 10.99
CA ASP A 75 29.13 14.45 10.04
C ASP A 75 28.61 14.81 8.64
N ILE A 76 29.22 15.84 8.05
CA ILE A 76 29.04 16.16 6.64
C ILE A 76 29.95 15.17 5.93
N ASP A 77 29.38 14.04 5.51
CA ASP A 77 30.03 13.20 4.50
C ASP A 77 30.42 14.13 3.37
N GLY A 78 31.72 14.24 3.11
CA GLY A 78 32.25 15.11 2.08
C GLY A 78 31.46 14.86 0.79
N ASP A 79 31.13 15.94 0.10
CA ASP A 79 30.57 15.93 -1.24
C ASP A 79 31.46 15.10 -2.17
N GLU A 80 31.32 13.77 -2.13
CA GLU A 80 31.69 12.94 -3.25
C GLU A 80 30.84 13.45 -4.41
N ASP A 81 31.50 13.96 -5.44
CA ASP A 81 30.87 14.41 -6.69
C ASP A 81 30.00 13.28 -7.24
N ILE A 82 28.74 13.23 -6.80
CA ILE A 82 27.76 12.26 -7.25
C ILE A 82 27.50 12.65 -8.70
N GLU A 83 28.00 11.85 -9.64
CA GLU A 83 27.74 12.07 -11.05
C GLU A 83 26.22 12.21 -11.24
N ASP A 84 25.79 13.34 -11.83
CA ASP A 84 24.37 13.61 -12.06
C ASP A 84 23.83 12.59 -13.08
N VAL A 85 23.22 11.52 -12.55
CA VAL A 85 22.61 10.44 -13.34
C VAL A 85 21.24 10.86 -13.89
N SER A 86 20.80 12.10 -13.66
CA SER A 86 19.52 12.56 -14.19
C SER A 86 19.57 12.63 -15.72
N ARG A 87 18.57 12.02 -16.35
CA ARG A 87 18.33 12.18 -17.79
C ARG A 87 17.36 13.33 -17.99
N PRO A 88 17.66 14.31 -18.86
CA PRO A 88 16.70 15.36 -19.17
C PRO A 88 15.43 14.74 -19.75
N TRP A 89 14.29 15.13 -19.18
CA TRP A 89 12.99 14.65 -19.61
C TRP A 89 12.59 15.30 -20.94
N ASP A 90 12.50 14.50 -22.02
CA ASP A 90 12.16 14.96 -23.38
C ASP A 90 10.67 14.74 -23.74
N GLY A 91 9.84 14.31 -22.78
CA GLY A 91 8.48 13.83 -23.03
C GLY A 91 7.36 14.84 -22.72
N GLY A 92 7.68 16.08 -22.39
CA GLY A 92 6.70 17.07 -21.91
C GLY A 92 6.09 17.90 -23.04
N SER A 93 5.08 17.37 -23.74
CA SER A 93 4.26 18.25 -24.60
C SER A 93 3.44 19.19 -23.72
N THR A 94 3.64 20.50 -23.90
CA THR A 94 2.86 21.55 -23.23
C THR A 94 1.61 21.94 -24.03
N ASP A 95 1.29 21.21 -25.10
CA ASP A 95 0.17 21.54 -25.98
C ASP A 95 -1.14 20.97 -25.43
N PHE A 96 -1.78 21.74 -24.54
CA PHE A 96 -3.11 21.46 -23.99
C PHE A 96 -4.23 22.02 -24.87
N ARG A 97 -4.18 21.80 -26.18
CA ARG A 97 -5.27 22.18 -27.07
C ARG A 97 -6.38 21.15 -27.01
N PHE A 98 -7.60 21.62 -26.75
CA PHE A 98 -8.80 20.81 -26.89
C PHE A 98 -9.26 20.93 -28.34
N GLU A 99 -9.41 19.80 -29.03
CA GLU A 99 -10.12 19.75 -30.31
C GLU A 99 -11.62 19.91 -30.00
N GLU A 100 -12.20 21.04 -30.39
CA GLU A 100 -13.65 21.28 -30.29
C GLU A 100 -14.34 20.52 -31.43
N GLU A 101 -15.10 19.46 -31.10
CA GLU A 101 -16.14 18.88 -31.95
C GLU A 101 -17.53 19.26 -31.43
#